data_AF-A0A524HUD3-F1
#
_entry.id   AF-A0A524HUD3-F1
#
_cell.length_a   1.000
_cell.length_b   1.000
_cell.length_c   1.000
_cell.angle_alpha   90.00
_cell.angle_beta   90.00
_cell.angle_gamma   90.00
#
_symmetry.space_group_name_H-M   'P 1'
#
loop_
_entity.id
_entity.type
_entity.pdbx_description
1 polymer ?
#
loop_
_entity_poly.entity_id
_entity_poly.type
_entity_poly.pdbx_seq_one_letter_code
_entity_poly.pdbx_strand_id
1 'polypeptide(L)' 'MLLSLNVNGTTHEVDTDPETPLLWVLREKLRLTGTKFGCGIAE' A
#
# COMPACT_ATOMS: atom_id res chain seq x y z
N MET A 1 -11.50 6.42 -1.40
CA MET A 1 -11.14 7.72 -0.82
C MET A 1 -9.77 8.08 -1.35
N LEU A 2 -9.56 9.33 -1.77
CA LEU A 2 -8.25 9.80 -2.20
C LEU A 2 -7.35 10.09 -0.99
N LEU A 3 -6.17 9.48 -0.96
CA LEU A 3 -5.17 9.61 0.09
C LEU A 3 -3.80 9.92 -0.53
N SER A 4 -3.04 10.81 0.13
CA SER A 4 -1.66 11.12 -0.26
C SER A 4 -0.68 10.31 0.59
N LEU A 5 0.19 9.55 -0.06
CA LEU A 5 1.18 8.69 0.58
C LEU A 5 2.59 9.06 0.10
N ASN A 6 3.50 9.37 1.02
CA ASN A 6 4.92 9.47 0.68
C ASN A 6 5.57 8.08 0.82
N VAL A 7 6.03 7.52 -0.30
CA VAL A 7 6.66 6.19 -0.37
C VAL A 7 8.02 6.35 -1.04
N ASN A 8 9.09 5.94 -0.35
CA ASN A 8 10.48 6.04 -0.84
C ASN A 8 10.84 7.47 -1.33
N GLY A 9 10.36 8.50 -0.64
CA GLY A 9 10.62 9.91 -0.97
C GLY A 9 9.73 10.48 -2.09
N THR A 10 8.86 9.67 -2.70
CA THR A 10 7.92 10.11 -3.75
C THR A 10 6.50 10.16 -3.20
N THR A 11 5.78 11.24 -3.45
CA THR A 11 4.37 11.37 -3.05
C THR A 11 3.45 10.76 -4.12
N HIS A 12 2.53 9.91 -3.69
CA HIS A 12 1.55 9.22 -4.51
C HIS A 12 0.13 9.55 -4.04
N GLU A 13 -0.71 9.96 -4.97
CA GLU A 13 -2.16 10.03 -4.74
C GLU A 13 -2.77 8.66 -5.05
N VAL A 14 -3.45 8.08 -4.07
CA VAL A 14 -4.06 6.75 -4.17
C VAL A 14 -5.52 6.84 -3.82
N ASP A 15 -6.39 6.39 -4.73
CA ASP A 15 -7.79 6.15 -4.42
C ASP A 15 -8.00 4.71 -3.93
N THR A 16 -8.31 4.57 -2.64
CA THR A 16 -8.54 3.28 -2.00
C THR A 16 -9.51 3.41 -0.83
N ASP A 17 -10.07 2.27 -0.40
CA ASP A 17 -10.85 2.23 0.83
C ASP A 17 -9.91 2.36 2.06
N PRO A 18 -10.27 3.13 3.10
CA PRO A 18 -9.48 3.24 4.33
C PRO A 18 -9.24 1.90 5.05
N GLU A 19 -10.09 0.90 4.85
CA GLU A 19 -9.89 -0.45 5.40
C GLU A 19 -8.91 -1.29 4.56
N THR A 20 -8.48 -0.80 3.39
CA THR A 20 -7.51 -1.51 2.54
C THR A 20 -6.14 -1.54 3.22
N PRO A 21 -5.55 -2.71 3.46
CA PRO A 21 -4.22 -2.80 4.04
C PRO A 21 -3.16 -2.08 3.19
N LEU A 22 -2.25 -1.35 3.84
CA LEU A 22 -1.16 -0.62 3.17
C LEU A 22 -0.34 -1.55 2.27
N LEU A 23 -0.15 -2.80 2.67
CA LEU A 23 0.49 -3.82 1.85
C LEU A 23 -0.15 -3.95 0.44
N TRP A 24 -1.47 -3.99 0.36
CA TRP A 24 -2.19 -4.08 -0.91
C TRP A 24 -2.13 -2.79 -1.71
N VAL A 25 -2.13 -1.65 -1.04
CA VAL A 25 -1.87 -0.37 -1.70
C VAL A 25 -0.48 -0.36 -2.36
N LEU A 26 0.56 -0.74 -1.63
CA LEU A 26 1.93 -0.77 -2.16
C LEU A 26 2.06 -1.75 -3.33
N ARG A 27 1.53 -2.97 -3.18
CA ARG A 27 1.73 -4.05 -4.15
C ARG A 27 0.86 -3.92 -5.39
N GLU A 28 -0.43 -3.63 -5.21
CA GLU A 28 -1.42 -3.70 -6.29
C GLU A 28 -1.65 -2.33 -6.92
N LYS A 29 -1.72 -1.26 -6.13
CA LYS A 29 -1.95 0.10 -6.64
C LYS A 29 -0.65 0.75 -7.12
N LEU A 30 0.40 0.70 -6.29
CA LEU A 30 1.71 1.31 -6.62
C LEU A 30 2.67 0.33 -7.32
N ARG A 31 2.29 -0.94 -7.50
CA ARG A 31 3.10 -1.98 -8.16
C ARG A 31 4.49 -2.21 -7.55
N LEU A 32 4.67 -1.85 -6.28
CA LEU A 32 5.89 -2.07 -5.49
C LEU A 32 5.84 -3.47 -4.86
N THR A 33 6.20 -4.47 -5.65
CA THR A 33 5.99 -5.89 -5.30
C THR A 33 7.06 -6.51 -4.39
N GLY A 34 8.08 -5.72 -4.02
CA GLY A 34 9.17 -6.12 -3.13
C GLY A 34 8.69 -6.45 -1.71
N THR A 35 7.74 -5.68 -1.18
CA THR A 35 7.12 -5.94 0.12
C THR A 35 6.29 -7.22 0.05
N LYS A 36 6.57 -8.18 0.94
CA LYS A 36 5.87 -9.48 0.99
C LYS A 36 5.11 -9.62 2.31
N PHE A 37 4.05 -10.43 2.26
CA PHE A 37 3.34 -10.88 3.44
C PHE A 37 3.25 -12.41 3.36
N GLY A 38 3.74 -13.06 4.41
CA GLY A 38 3.93 -14.51 4.44
C GLY A 38 2.70 -15.24 4.98
N CYS A 39 2.78 -15.74 6.21
CA CYS A 39 1.83 -16.68 6.79
C CYS A 39 0.45 -16.10 7.16
N GLY A 40 0.10 -14.88 6.75
CA GLY A 40 -1.22 -14.32 7.05
C GLY A 40 -1.40 -13.82 8.49
N ILE A 41 -0.43 -14.09 9.37
CA ILE A 41 -0.41 -13.63 10.76
C ILE A 41 0.49 -12.40 10.80
N ALA A 42 -0.10 -11.22 10.57
CA ALA A 42 0.50 -9.96 10.98
C ALA A 42 -0.05 -9.64 12.37
N GLU A 43 0.86 -9.52 13.34
CA GLU A 43 0.65 -8.70 14.53
C GLU A 43 1.07 -7.26 14.22
#